data_AF-A0A257N0Z1-F1
#
_entry.id   AF-A0A257N0Z1-F1
#
_cell.length_a   1.000
_cell.length_b   1.000
_cell.length_c   1.000
_cell.angle_alpha   90.00
_cell.angle_beta   90.00
_cell.angle_gamma   90.00
#
_symmetry.space_group_name_H-M   'P 1'
#
loop_
_entity.id
_entity.type
_entity.pdbx_description
1 polymer ?
#
loop_
_entity_poly.entity_id
_entity_poly.type
_entity_poly.pdbx_seq_one_letter_code
_entity_poly.pdbx_strand_id
1 'polypeptide(L)'
;MQESLFNSDNSREQIIATLNHLDHVLPGQGPILDFVHHNTLHGFQHLPFDEALAAFEALTGICGYLPEVQNREFYRQGRINDRDLATALAKCTALKAEQIVCTLQDRVITRRDIYSIALLFDLKGITVSQLNWQIEELRALDTIQADVPESIRSQIFTDDSHQGNVIKLLWESILTKLDLQQAALHPEALLDLSLEQAEEWLSTHQDMQQREKETLQLSASSTLDELLSQLGDNITLRGFILALSGIDILDSVRPQLIRICASALDEGVTSWHLPDRSQLGLYAAWRATVAYDANPFLHELPDWQQI
;
A
#
# COMPACT_ATOMS: atom_id res chain seq x y z
N MET A 1 -40.64 -4.75 -63.26
CA MET A 1 -41.15 -5.67 -62.21
C MET A 1 -40.29 -6.93 -62.25
N GLN A 2 -39.28 -7.00 -61.38
CA GLN A 2 -38.67 -8.23 -60.85
C GLN A 2 -37.57 -7.78 -59.87
N GLU A 3 -37.98 -7.53 -58.62
CA GLU A 3 -37.10 -7.39 -57.47
C GLU A 3 -36.48 -8.76 -57.18
N SER A 4 -35.15 -8.86 -57.22
CA SER A 4 -34.45 -10.05 -56.75
C SER A 4 -34.35 -9.99 -55.23
N LEU A 5 -35.18 -10.80 -54.57
CA LEU A 5 -35.07 -11.12 -53.16
C LEU A 5 -33.66 -11.64 -52.85
N PHE A 6 -32.81 -10.80 -52.25
CA PHE A 6 -31.59 -11.26 -51.59
C PHE A 6 -32.03 -12.11 -50.39
N ASN A 7 -31.94 -13.43 -50.59
CA ASN A 7 -32.39 -14.45 -49.66
C ASN A 7 -31.53 -14.41 -48.38
N SER A 8 -31.99 -13.73 -47.33
CA SER A 8 -31.22 -13.51 -46.09
C SER A 8 -30.88 -14.81 -45.36
N ASP A 9 -31.69 -15.86 -45.56
CA ASP A 9 -31.44 -17.19 -45.01
C ASP A 9 -30.17 -17.83 -45.59
N ASN A 10 -29.87 -17.57 -46.87
CA ASN A 10 -28.66 -18.09 -47.53
C ASN A 10 -27.38 -17.44 -46.99
N SER A 11 -27.43 -16.14 -46.70
CA SER A 11 -26.29 -15.44 -46.08
C SER A 11 -26.03 -15.92 -44.65
N ARG A 12 -27.08 -16.20 -43.88
CA ARG A 12 -26.95 -16.73 -42.52
C ARG A 12 -26.39 -18.16 -42.52
N GLU A 13 -26.89 -19.02 -43.41
CA GLU A 13 -26.36 -20.38 -43.58
C GLU A 13 -24.89 -20.36 -44.03
N GLN A 14 -24.52 -19.47 -44.94
CA GLN A 14 -23.12 -19.30 -45.35
C GLN A 14 -22.21 -18.84 -44.22
N ILE A 15 -22.66 -17.91 -43.37
CA ILE A 15 -21.90 -17.48 -42.18
C ILE A 15 -21.73 -18.65 -41.20
N ILE A 16 -22.82 -19.39 -40.91
CA ILE A 16 -22.76 -20.54 -39.99
C ILE A 16 -21.84 -21.64 -40.54
N ALA A 17 -21.93 -21.95 -41.83
CA ALA A 17 -21.06 -22.93 -42.48
C ALA A 17 -19.58 -22.50 -42.42
N THR A 18 -19.31 -21.20 -42.61
CA THR A 18 -17.96 -20.63 -42.53
C THR A 18 -17.41 -20.69 -41.11
N LEU A 19 -18.22 -20.35 -40.08
CA LEU A 19 -17.81 -20.44 -38.68
C LEU A 19 -17.51 -21.88 -38.26
N ASN A 20 -18.37 -22.84 -38.66
CA ASN A 20 -18.13 -24.27 -38.39
C ASN A 20 -16.85 -24.77 -39.11
N HIS A 21 -16.56 -24.26 -40.30
CA HIS A 21 -15.33 -24.60 -41.02
C HIS A 21 -14.10 -23.99 -40.34
N LEU A 22 -14.18 -22.75 -39.87
CA LEU A 22 -13.10 -22.09 -39.12
C LEU A 22 -12.79 -22.81 -37.81
N ASP A 23 -13.78 -23.37 -37.11
CA ASP A 23 -13.56 -24.17 -35.89
C ASP A 23 -12.68 -25.41 -36.12
N HIS A 24 -12.70 -25.97 -37.34
CA HIS A 24 -11.85 -27.10 -37.73
C HIS A 24 -10.45 -26.69 -38.21
N VAL A 25 -10.25 -25.41 -38.55
CA VAL A 25 -8.99 -24.89 -39.11
C VAL A 25 -8.20 -24.11 -38.07
N LEU A 26 -8.88 -23.42 -37.16
CA LEU A 26 -8.26 -22.71 -36.06
C LEU A 26 -7.89 -23.71 -34.96
N PRO A 27 -6.66 -23.66 -34.44
CA PRO A 27 -6.30 -24.49 -33.29
C PRO A 27 -7.20 -24.10 -32.10
N GLY A 28 -7.75 -25.10 -31.41
CA GLY A 28 -8.60 -24.88 -30.23
C GLY A 28 -7.88 -24.18 -29.07
N GLN A 29 -6.56 -24.08 -29.14
CA GLN A 29 -5.73 -23.19 -28.33
C GLN A 29 -5.21 -22.05 -29.21
N GLY A 30 -5.38 -20.81 -28.76
CA GLY A 30 -4.74 -19.65 -29.39
C GLY A 30 -3.21 -19.80 -29.40
N PRO A 31 -2.51 -19.01 -30.24
CA PRO A 31 -1.05 -19.07 -30.31
C PRO A 31 -0.43 -18.87 -28.92
N ILE A 32 0.30 -19.88 -28.44
CA ILE A 32 1.06 -19.81 -27.20
C ILE A 32 2.23 -18.85 -27.44
N LEU A 33 2.10 -17.61 -26.96
CA LEU A 33 3.12 -16.57 -27.12
C LEU A 33 4.33 -16.83 -26.22
N ASP A 34 4.09 -17.34 -25.01
CA ASP A 34 5.13 -17.62 -24.01
C ASP A 34 5.01 -19.07 -23.49
N PHE A 35 6.07 -19.85 -23.66
CA PHE A 35 6.15 -21.23 -23.16
C PHE A 35 7.14 -21.33 -22.00
N VAL A 36 6.61 -21.36 -20.78
CA VAL A 36 7.42 -21.64 -19.58
C VAL A 36 7.59 -23.16 -19.47
N HIS A 37 8.66 -23.67 -20.09
CA HIS A 37 8.99 -25.09 -20.13
C HIS A 37 9.37 -25.69 -18.76
N HIS A 38 9.85 -24.85 -17.83
CA HIS A 38 10.18 -25.27 -16.47
C HIS A 38 9.56 -24.30 -15.45
N ASN A 39 8.62 -24.83 -14.66
CA ASN A 39 8.19 -24.16 -13.45
C ASN A 39 9.35 -24.17 -12.45
N THR A 40 9.76 -23.01 -11.97
CA THR A 40 10.84 -22.87 -10.97
C THR A 40 10.55 -23.63 -9.67
N LEU A 41 9.26 -23.91 -9.38
CA LEU A 41 8.83 -24.75 -8.26
C LEU A 41 8.94 -26.26 -8.53
N HIS A 42 9.34 -26.70 -9.73
CA HIS A 42 9.40 -28.13 -10.08
C HIS A 42 10.28 -28.94 -9.13
N GLY A 43 11.37 -28.36 -8.60
CA GLY A 43 12.21 -29.01 -7.60
C GLY A 43 11.48 -29.34 -6.28
N PHE A 44 10.38 -28.66 -5.99
CA PHE A 44 9.58 -28.80 -4.78
C PHE A 44 8.29 -29.59 -5.00
N GLN A 45 8.08 -30.19 -6.17
CA GLN A 45 6.82 -30.89 -6.53
C GLN A 45 6.45 -32.08 -5.61
N HIS A 46 7.41 -32.54 -4.80
CA HIS A 46 7.22 -33.62 -3.85
C HIS A 46 6.61 -33.14 -2.52
N LEU A 47 6.55 -31.82 -2.30
CA LEU A 47 5.94 -31.19 -1.13
C LEU A 47 4.50 -30.73 -1.46
N PRO A 48 3.62 -30.68 -0.45
CA PRO A 48 2.36 -29.93 -0.55
C PRO A 48 2.60 -28.49 -0.99
N PHE A 49 1.65 -27.90 -1.71
CA PHE A 49 1.83 -26.57 -2.35
C PHE A 49 2.29 -25.48 -1.39
N ASP A 50 1.69 -25.36 -0.20
CA ASP A 50 2.05 -24.34 0.77
C ASP A 50 3.46 -24.57 1.35
N GLU A 51 3.84 -25.83 1.57
CA GLU A 51 5.19 -26.22 2.01
C GLU A 51 6.23 -25.98 0.91
N ALA A 52 5.87 -26.24 -0.35
CA ALA A 52 6.72 -25.99 -1.51
C ALA A 52 7.03 -24.49 -1.67
N LEU A 53 6.01 -23.63 -1.54
CA LEU A 53 6.18 -22.18 -1.60
C LEU A 53 7.03 -21.67 -0.43
N ALA A 54 6.78 -22.13 0.79
CA ALA A 54 7.57 -21.76 1.96
C ALA A 54 9.04 -22.17 1.82
N ALA A 55 9.30 -23.39 1.31
CA ALA A 55 10.66 -23.86 1.07
C ALA A 55 11.37 -23.09 -0.06
N PHE A 56 10.64 -22.75 -1.12
CA PHE A 56 11.15 -21.93 -2.22
C PHE A 56 11.49 -20.51 -1.77
N GLU A 57 10.61 -19.87 -1.01
CA GLU A 57 10.82 -18.53 -0.45
C GLU A 57 12.01 -18.52 0.52
N ALA A 58 12.12 -19.51 1.41
CA ALA A 58 13.27 -19.64 2.31
C ALA A 58 14.61 -19.81 1.56
N LEU A 59 14.59 -20.49 0.40
CA LEU A 59 15.79 -20.70 -0.42
C LEU A 59 16.16 -19.47 -1.25
N THR A 60 15.18 -18.76 -1.80
CA THR A 60 15.39 -17.75 -2.84
C THR A 60 15.14 -16.31 -2.38
N GLY A 61 14.44 -16.13 -1.27
CA GLY A 61 13.92 -14.84 -0.81
C GLY A 61 12.75 -14.30 -1.65
N ILE A 62 12.25 -15.06 -2.62
CA ILE A 62 11.16 -14.64 -3.50
C ILE A 62 9.83 -15.09 -2.89
N CYS A 63 8.97 -14.12 -2.55
CA CYS A 63 7.65 -14.39 -2.00
C CYS A 63 6.77 -15.17 -2.98
N GLY A 64 6.25 -16.30 -2.53
CA GLY A 64 5.39 -17.18 -3.33
C GLY A 64 3.93 -16.75 -3.43
N TYR A 65 3.49 -15.88 -2.51
CA TYR A 65 2.14 -15.33 -2.46
C TYR A 65 2.13 -13.84 -2.78
N LEU A 66 0.96 -13.35 -3.20
CA LEU A 66 0.73 -11.93 -3.35
C LEU A 66 0.74 -11.24 -1.98
N PRO A 67 1.29 -10.02 -1.87
CA PRO A 67 1.22 -9.22 -0.65
C PRO A 67 -0.23 -9.02 -0.19
N GLU A 68 -0.45 -8.98 1.13
CA GLU A 68 -1.79 -8.78 1.71
C GLU A 68 -2.50 -7.54 1.16
N VAL A 69 -1.74 -6.46 0.93
CA VAL A 69 -2.27 -5.21 0.36
C VAL A 69 -2.91 -5.44 -1.01
N GLN A 70 -2.32 -6.30 -1.86
CA GLN A 70 -2.90 -6.62 -3.16
C GLN A 70 -4.16 -7.49 -3.04
N ASN A 71 -4.18 -8.44 -2.10
CA ASN A 71 -5.38 -9.23 -1.84
C ASN A 71 -6.54 -8.37 -1.32
N ARG A 72 -6.26 -7.40 -0.42
CA ARG A 72 -7.25 -6.42 0.05
C ARG A 72 -7.76 -5.54 -1.10
N GLU A 73 -6.89 -5.17 -2.04
CA GLU A 73 -7.30 -4.42 -3.22
C GLU A 73 -8.20 -5.24 -4.16
N PHE A 74 -7.87 -6.51 -4.42
CA PHE A 74 -8.77 -7.39 -5.17
C PHE A 74 -10.11 -7.61 -4.49
N TYR A 75 -10.15 -7.56 -3.16
CA TYR A 75 -11.41 -7.56 -2.42
C TYR A 75 -12.23 -6.28 -2.67
N ARG A 76 -11.61 -5.09 -2.60
CA ARG A 76 -12.28 -3.81 -2.92
C ARG A 76 -12.81 -3.77 -4.35
N GLN A 77 -12.11 -4.40 -5.28
CA GLN A 77 -12.51 -4.53 -6.69
C GLN A 77 -13.59 -5.59 -6.92
N GLY A 78 -13.99 -6.35 -5.90
CA GLY A 78 -14.98 -7.43 -6.00
C GLY A 78 -14.46 -8.69 -6.70
N ARG A 79 -13.16 -8.77 -7.01
CA ARG A 79 -12.51 -9.98 -7.55
C ARG A 79 -12.42 -11.08 -6.49
N ILE A 80 -12.21 -10.70 -5.23
CA ILE A 80 -12.40 -11.54 -4.06
C ILE A 80 -13.65 -11.01 -3.34
N ASN A 81 -14.54 -11.88 -2.87
CA ASN A 81 -15.74 -11.48 -2.14
C ASN A 81 -15.93 -12.28 -0.84
N ASP A 82 -16.96 -11.93 -0.06
CA ASP A 82 -17.29 -12.59 1.21
C ASP A 82 -17.45 -14.10 1.10
N ARG A 83 -18.00 -14.60 -0.02
CA ARG A 83 -18.19 -16.03 -0.25
C ARG A 83 -16.85 -16.74 -0.44
N ASP A 84 -15.90 -16.11 -1.12
CA ASP A 84 -14.56 -16.64 -1.32
C ASP A 84 -13.84 -16.76 0.03
N LEU A 85 -13.90 -15.71 0.86
CA LEU A 85 -13.33 -15.72 2.21
C LEU A 85 -13.97 -16.77 3.10
N ALA A 86 -15.31 -16.85 3.11
CA ALA A 86 -16.04 -17.86 3.89
C ALA A 86 -15.66 -19.29 3.46
N THR A 87 -15.53 -19.52 2.15
CA THR A 87 -15.12 -20.82 1.61
C THR A 87 -13.68 -21.16 1.99
N ALA A 88 -12.76 -20.19 1.93
CA ALA A 88 -11.37 -20.38 2.32
C ALA A 88 -11.23 -20.69 3.82
N LEU A 89 -11.91 -19.92 4.68
CA LEU A 89 -11.91 -20.14 6.12
C LEU A 89 -12.52 -21.50 6.51
N ALA A 90 -13.57 -21.93 5.82
CA ALA A 90 -14.20 -23.24 6.06
C ALA A 90 -13.31 -24.43 5.67
N LYS A 91 -12.45 -24.28 4.67
CA LYS A 91 -11.47 -25.33 4.28
C LYS A 91 -10.42 -25.56 5.37
N CYS A 92 -10.08 -24.52 6.14
CA CYS A 92 -9.09 -24.59 7.20
C CYS A 92 -9.72 -25.00 8.54
N THR A 93 -9.94 -26.30 8.73
CA THR A 93 -10.60 -26.85 9.94
C THR A 93 -9.89 -26.49 11.25
N ALA A 94 -8.56 -26.29 11.23
CA ALA A 94 -7.77 -25.86 12.38
C ALA A 94 -8.19 -24.50 12.95
N LEU A 95 -8.75 -23.61 12.12
CA LEU A 95 -9.17 -22.26 12.52
C LEU A 95 -10.46 -22.27 13.35
N LYS A 96 -11.26 -23.36 13.29
CA LYS A 96 -12.56 -23.46 13.98
C LYS A 96 -13.45 -22.24 13.73
N ALA A 97 -13.62 -21.86 12.46
CA ALA A 97 -14.24 -20.60 12.05
C ALA A 97 -15.65 -20.38 12.65
N GLU A 98 -16.46 -21.43 12.76
CA GLU A 98 -17.84 -21.33 13.29
C GLU A 98 -17.93 -21.35 14.83
N GLN A 99 -16.80 -21.38 15.53
CA GLN A 99 -16.81 -21.31 16.99
C GLN A 99 -17.31 -19.93 17.44
N ILE A 100 -18.34 -19.93 18.29
CA ILE A 100 -18.88 -18.72 18.91
C ILE A 100 -17.85 -18.18 19.90
N VAL A 101 -17.50 -16.91 19.74
CA VAL A 101 -16.59 -16.19 20.63
C VAL A 101 -17.39 -15.46 21.70
N CYS A 102 -18.44 -14.74 21.30
CA CYS A 102 -19.36 -14.12 22.24
C CYS A 102 -20.77 -14.01 21.65
N THR A 103 -21.76 -13.95 22.55
CA THR A 103 -23.15 -13.67 22.21
C THR A 103 -23.54 -12.37 22.88
N LEU A 104 -23.85 -11.36 22.07
CA LEU A 104 -24.47 -10.11 22.47
C LEU A 104 -25.99 -10.25 22.32
N GLN A 105 -26.76 -9.35 22.94
CA GLN A 105 -28.23 -9.45 23.01
C GLN A 105 -28.90 -9.70 21.65
N ASP A 106 -28.39 -9.06 20.59
CA ASP A 106 -28.95 -9.20 19.24
C ASP A 106 -27.97 -9.80 18.20
N ARG A 107 -26.76 -10.21 18.61
CA ARG A 107 -25.71 -10.65 17.67
C ARG A 107 -24.83 -11.76 18.24
N VAL A 108 -24.54 -12.77 17.42
CA VAL A 108 -23.56 -13.80 17.72
C VAL A 108 -22.28 -13.47 16.95
N ILE A 109 -21.15 -13.37 17.64
CA ILE A 109 -19.83 -13.15 17.04
C ILE A 109 -19.09 -14.48 17.01
N THR A 110 -18.68 -14.90 15.82
CA THR A 110 -17.91 -16.12 15.56
C THR A 110 -16.44 -15.80 15.29
N ARG A 111 -15.57 -16.82 15.35
CA ARG A 111 -14.15 -16.64 14.97
C ARG A 111 -14.00 -16.21 13.52
N ARG A 112 -14.90 -16.68 12.63
CA ARG A 112 -14.98 -16.27 11.23
C ARG A 112 -15.09 -14.76 11.10
N ASP A 113 -15.95 -14.12 11.90
CA ASP A 113 -16.15 -12.67 11.83
C ASP A 113 -14.87 -11.90 12.22
N ILE A 114 -14.15 -12.39 13.24
CA ILE A 114 -12.86 -11.82 13.66
C ILE A 114 -11.79 -12.00 12.58
N TYR A 115 -11.69 -13.19 11.99
CA TYR A 115 -10.72 -13.46 10.92
C TYR A 115 -11.00 -12.63 9.68
N SER A 116 -12.26 -12.47 9.30
CA SER A 116 -12.66 -11.61 8.18
C SER A 116 -12.21 -10.17 8.43
N ILE A 117 -12.41 -9.62 9.63
CA ILE A 117 -11.93 -8.28 9.96
C ILE A 117 -10.40 -8.20 9.85
N ALA A 118 -9.67 -9.17 10.44
CA ALA A 118 -8.21 -9.16 10.40
C ALA A 118 -7.63 -9.30 8.97
N LEU A 119 -8.31 -10.00 8.07
CA LEU A 119 -7.90 -10.14 6.67
C LEU A 119 -8.20 -8.88 5.85
N LEU A 120 -9.36 -8.26 6.09
CA LEU A 120 -9.84 -7.12 5.31
C LEU A 120 -9.24 -5.78 5.75
N PHE A 121 -8.92 -5.63 7.03
CA PHE A 121 -8.41 -4.40 7.62
C PHE A 121 -6.97 -4.55 8.11
N ASP A 122 -6.16 -3.52 7.90
CA ASP A 122 -4.75 -3.51 8.29
C ASP A 122 -4.60 -3.11 9.76
N LEU A 123 -4.76 -4.08 10.67
CA LEU A 123 -4.67 -3.87 12.12
C LEU A 123 -3.21 -3.89 12.61
N LYS A 124 -2.36 -3.03 12.04
CA LYS A 124 -0.95 -2.94 12.45
C LYS A 124 -0.83 -2.29 13.83
N GLY A 125 0.06 -2.86 14.65
CA GLY A 125 0.48 -2.22 15.89
C GLY A 125 1.17 -0.89 15.59
N ILE A 126 0.76 0.17 16.27
CA ILE A 126 1.36 1.50 16.18
C ILE A 126 2.15 1.80 17.45
N THR A 127 3.19 2.63 17.32
CA THR A 127 3.93 3.13 18.48
C THR A 127 3.11 4.20 19.22
N VAL A 128 3.51 4.51 20.46
CA VAL A 128 2.85 5.59 21.25
C VAL A 128 2.94 6.94 20.51
N SER A 129 4.08 7.26 19.89
CA SER A 129 4.25 8.48 19.11
C SER A 129 3.33 8.53 17.88
N GLN A 130 3.15 7.39 17.20
CA GLN A 130 2.22 7.29 16.07
C GLN A 130 0.77 7.44 16.52
N LEU A 131 0.39 6.84 17.65
CA LEU A 131 -0.93 7.02 18.25
C LEU A 131 -1.20 8.50 18.54
N ASN A 132 -0.27 9.18 19.22
CA ASN A 132 -0.42 10.61 19.54
C ASN A 132 -0.56 11.46 18.27
N TRP A 133 0.28 11.22 17.26
CA TRP A 133 0.18 11.90 15.98
C TRP A 133 -1.17 11.66 15.28
N GLN A 134 -1.69 10.42 15.29
CA GLN A 134 -3.00 10.12 14.72
C GLN A 134 -4.14 10.80 15.48
N ILE A 135 -4.05 10.89 16.80
CA ILE A 135 -5.05 11.60 17.62
C ILE A 135 -5.01 13.10 17.32
N GLU A 136 -3.82 13.71 17.27
CA GLU A 136 -3.66 15.15 17.11
C GLU A 136 -3.91 15.63 15.67
N GLU A 137 -3.26 15.01 14.68
CA GLU A 137 -3.25 15.49 13.30
C GLU A 137 -4.39 14.91 12.47
N LEU A 138 -4.73 13.64 12.68
CA LEU A 138 -5.82 12.97 11.95
C LEU A 138 -7.13 12.93 12.72
N ARG A 139 -7.17 13.51 13.94
CA ARG A 139 -8.37 13.50 14.80
C ARG A 139 -8.96 12.10 14.93
N ALA A 140 -8.11 11.09 15.14
CA ALA A 140 -8.52 9.68 15.11
C ALA A 140 -9.59 9.30 16.16
N LEU A 141 -9.72 10.08 17.24
CA LEU A 141 -10.75 9.89 18.27
C LEU A 141 -12.00 10.75 18.07
N ASP A 142 -11.98 11.69 17.11
CA ASP A 142 -13.12 12.56 16.83
C ASP A 142 -13.78 12.26 15.48
N THR A 143 -13.04 11.63 14.54
CA THR A 143 -13.50 11.32 13.19
C THR A 143 -13.44 9.84 12.87
N ILE A 144 -14.38 9.36 12.06
CA ILE A 144 -14.43 7.97 11.62
C ILE A 144 -13.35 7.74 10.56
N GLN A 145 -12.60 6.65 10.68
CA GLN A 145 -11.58 6.29 9.72
C GLN A 145 -12.19 5.96 8.35
N ALA A 146 -11.45 6.28 7.29
CA ALA A 146 -11.92 6.17 5.90
C ALA A 146 -12.23 4.74 5.48
N ASP A 147 -11.58 3.75 6.10
CA ASP A 147 -11.71 2.32 5.83
C ASP A 147 -12.97 1.69 6.45
N VAL A 148 -13.63 2.34 7.42
CA VAL A 148 -14.87 1.82 8.03
C VAL A 148 -16.01 1.79 6.99
N PRO A 149 -16.65 0.61 6.74
CA PRO A 149 -17.74 0.50 5.78
C PRO A 149 -18.96 1.35 6.14
N GLU A 150 -19.63 1.89 5.11
CA GLU A 150 -20.78 2.79 5.29
C GLU A 150 -21.94 2.14 6.07
N SER A 151 -22.18 0.84 5.85
CA SER A 151 -23.19 0.09 6.59
C SER A 151 -22.93 0.06 8.10
N ILE A 152 -21.67 0.08 8.52
CA ILE A 152 -21.27 0.14 9.93
C ILE A 152 -21.37 1.58 10.44
N ARG A 153 -20.99 2.58 9.63
CA ARG A 153 -21.18 3.99 9.98
C ARG A 153 -22.65 4.29 10.27
N SER A 154 -23.57 3.88 9.40
CA SER A 154 -25.01 4.07 9.62
C SER A 154 -25.55 3.32 10.85
N GLN A 155 -24.93 2.20 11.25
CA GLN A 155 -25.32 1.46 12.46
C GLN A 155 -24.82 2.10 13.75
N ILE A 156 -23.63 2.71 13.73
CA ILE A 156 -23.02 3.35 14.91
C ILE A 156 -23.66 4.72 15.17
N PHE A 157 -24.06 5.43 14.10
CA PHE A 157 -24.59 6.80 14.18
C PHE A 157 -26.04 6.84 13.68
N THR A 158 -26.97 6.25 14.45
CA THR A 158 -28.41 6.28 14.15
C THR A 158 -29.12 7.57 14.58
N ASP A 159 -28.51 8.36 15.47
CA ASP A 159 -29.02 9.65 15.95
C ASP A 159 -27.98 10.75 15.75
N ASP A 160 -28.44 12.01 15.74
CA ASP A 160 -27.73 13.29 15.56
C ASP A 160 -26.67 13.60 16.66
N SER A 161 -26.14 12.56 17.30
CA SER A 161 -25.11 12.61 18.32
C SER A 161 -23.78 12.98 17.69
N HIS A 162 -23.07 13.93 18.30
CA HIS A 162 -21.73 14.32 17.87
C HIS A 162 -20.81 13.09 17.73
N GLN A 163 -20.34 12.85 16.51
CA GLN A 163 -19.59 11.64 16.14
C GLN A 163 -18.41 11.36 17.08
N GLY A 164 -17.68 12.40 17.48
CA GLY A 164 -16.54 12.27 18.39
C GLY A 164 -16.88 11.76 19.79
N ASN A 165 -18.09 11.98 20.30
CA ASN A 165 -18.46 11.47 21.62
C ASN A 165 -18.64 9.94 21.61
N VAL A 166 -19.24 9.40 20.55
CA VAL A 166 -19.45 7.95 20.42
C VAL A 166 -18.11 7.24 20.25
N ILE A 167 -17.19 7.80 19.46
CA ILE A 167 -15.85 7.24 19.24
C ILE A 167 -15.04 7.24 20.53
N LYS A 168 -15.07 8.34 21.30
CA LYS A 168 -14.41 8.41 22.62
C LYS A 168 -14.96 7.39 23.61
N LEU A 169 -16.27 7.26 23.71
CA LEU A 169 -16.91 6.25 24.58
C LEU A 169 -16.54 4.82 24.18
N LEU A 170 -16.46 4.55 22.87
CA LEU A 170 -16.04 3.24 22.36
C LEU A 170 -14.57 2.96 22.71
N TRP A 171 -13.70 3.96 22.54
CA TRP A 171 -12.29 3.88 22.92
C TRP A 171 -12.11 3.62 24.41
N GLU A 172 -12.75 4.41 25.28
CA GLU A 172 -12.73 4.25 26.73
C GLU A 172 -13.25 2.88 27.18
N SER A 173 -14.31 2.39 26.52
CA SER A 173 -14.87 1.06 26.79
C SER A 173 -13.88 -0.04 26.45
N ILE A 174 -13.15 0.08 25.33
CA ILE A 174 -12.11 -0.88 24.93
C ILE A 174 -10.95 -0.86 25.92
N LEU A 175 -10.46 0.34 26.29
CA LEU A 175 -9.39 0.48 27.27
C LEU A 175 -9.77 -0.18 28.60
N THR A 176 -10.97 0.11 29.09
CA THR A 176 -11.49 -0.47 30.34
C THR A 176 -11.60 -1.99 30.27
N LYS A 177 -12.06 -2.55 29.14
CA LYS A 177 -12.25 -4.00 28.99
C LYS A 177 -10.94 -4.76 28.83
N LEU A 178 -9.94 -4.15 28.21
CA LEU A 178 -8.63 -4.73 28.02
C LEU A 178 -7.68 -4.44 29.18
N ASP A 179 -8.16 -3.74 30.22
CA ASP A 179 -7.35 -3.25 31.35
C ASP A 179 -6.10 -2.48 30.87
N LEU A 180 -6.28 -1.73 29.78
CA LEU A 180 -5.23 -0.92 29.19
C LEU A 180 -5.31 0.47 29.82
N GLN A 181 -4.25 0.84 30.51
CA GLN A 181 -4.06 2.24 30.89
C GLN A 181 -3.88 3.05 29.61
N GLN A 182 -4.62 4.16 29.49
CA GLN A 182 -4.36 5.12 28.43
C GLN A 182 -2.89 5.48 28.50
N ALA A 183 -2.13 5.17 27.44
CA ALA A 183 -0.69 5.36 27.43
C ALA A 183 -0.42 6.81 27.84
N ALA A 184 0.11 6.99 29.04
CA ALA A 184 0.50 8.28 29.53
C ALA A 184 1.47 8.87 28.50
N LEU A 185 1.19 10.11 28.11
CA LEU A 185 2.07 10.90 27.26
C LEU A 185 3.44 10.97 27.97
N HIS A 186 4.41 10.31 27.36
CA HIS A 186 5.84 10.18 27.72
C HIS A 186 6.24 9.28 28.92
N PRO A 187 7.11 8.26 28.71
CA PRO A 187 7.61 7.34 29.75
C PRO A 187 8.47 7.98 30.85
N GLU A 188 8.97 9.20 30.63
CA GLU A 188 9.98 9.81 31.49
C GLU A 188 9.36 10.60 32.67
N ALA A 189 8.05 10.85 32.64
CA ALA A 189 7.35 11.66 33.63
C ALA A 189 6.63 10.84 34.74
N LEU A 190 6.61 9.52 34.64
CA LEU A 190 5.73 8.66 35.45
C LEU A 190 6.40 8.04 36.68
N LEU A 191 7.70 8.29 36.90
CA LEU A 191 8.44 7.50 37.89
C LEU A 191 8.38 8.03 39.33
N ASP A 192 7.87 9.25 39.62
CA ASP A 192 7.99 9.83 40.98
C ASP A 192 6.87 10.81 41.44
N LEU A 193 5.62 10.72 40.96
CA LEU A 193 4.56 11.67 41.36
C LEU A 193 3.46 11.06 42.23
N SER A 194 3.08 11.80 43.29
CA SER A 194 1.93 11.48 44.16
C SER A 194 0.59 11.94 43.55
N LEU A 195 -0.53 11.39 44.02
CA LEU A 195 -1.86 11.55 43.42
C LEU A 195 -2.31 13.03 43.30
N GLU A 196 -1.99 13.86 44.30
CA GLU A 196 -2.31 15.30 44.29
C GLU A 196 -1.43 16.09 43.30
N GLN A 197 -0.20 15.64 43.06
CA GLN A 197 0.72 16.28 42.10
C GLN A 197 0.35 15.94 40.65
N ALA A 198 -0.28 14.79 40.40
CA ALA A 198 -0.77 14.42 39.07
C ALA A 198 -1.94 15.29 38.61
N GLU A 199 -2.86 15.66 39.51
CA GLU A 199 -3.99 16.55 39.20
C GLU A 199 -3.56 18.00 38.97
N GLU A 200 -2.61 18.50 39.76
CA GLU A 200 -2.03 19.83 39.57
C GLU A 200 -1.23 19.92 38.25
N TRP A 201 -0.48 18.86 37.90
CA TRP A 201 0.26 18.71 36.64
C TRP A 201 -0.66 18.71 35.42
N LEU A 202 -1.78 17.97 35.44
CA LEU A 202 -2.76 17.95 34.35
C LEU A 202 -3.32 19.35 34.02
N SER A 203 -3.51 20.19 35.04
CA SER A 203 -4.02 21.56 34.85
C SER A 203 -2.97 22.53 34.30
N THR A 204 -1.69 22.36 34.64
CA THR A 204 -0.58 23.18 34.13
C THR A 204 -0.06 22.71 32.77
N HIS A 205 -0.27 21.44 32.42
CA HIS A 205 0.33 20.82 31.22
C HIS A 205 -0.44 21.03 29.93
N GLN A 206 -1.72 21.40 29.95
CA GLN A 206 -2.42 21.81 28.73
C GLN A 206 -1.84 23.13 28.17
N ASP A 207 -1.53 24.09 29.04
CA ASP A 207 -0.89 25.35 28.64
C ASP A 207 0.62 25.19 28.33
N MET A 208 1.32 24.29 29.04
CA MET A 208 2.73 23.98 28.73
C MET A 208 2.88 23.18 27.44
N GLN A 209 2.04 22.18 27.16
CA GLN A 209 2.09 21.42 25.90
C GLN A 209 1.81 22.31 24.69
N GLN A 210 0.88 23.26 24.81
CA GLN A 210 0.63 24.24 23.75
C GLN A 210 1.88 25.10 23.48
N ARG A 211 2.55 25.59 24.54
CA ARG A 211 3.79 26.38 24.43
C ARG A 211 5.00 25.56 23.97
N GLU A 212 5.15 24.32 24.43
CA GLU A 212 6.21 23.40 24.00
C GLU A 212 6.01 23.01 22.53
N LYS A 213 4.76 22.80 22.09
CA LYS A 213 4.42 22.57 20.68
C LYS A 213 4.72 23.78 19.81
N GLU A 214 4.35 24.98 20.23
CA GLU A 214 4.71 26.22 19.55
C GLU A 214 6.24 26.37 19.47
N THR A 215 6.95 26.06 20.56
CA THR A 215 8.41 26.15 20.62
C THR A 215 9.08 25.09 19.74
N LEU A 216 8.54 23.87 19.69
CA LEU A 216 9.05 22.76 18.89
C LEU A 216 8.75 22.98 17.40
N GLN A 217 7.59 23.54 17.04
CA GLN A 217 7.28 23.96 15.68
C GLN A 217 8.16 25.12 15.22
N LEU A 218 8.38 26.13 16.07
CA LEU A 218 9.30 27.22 15.78
C LEU A 218 10.73 26.71 15.61
N SER A 219 11.17 25.79 16.46
CA SER A 219 12.48 25.15 16.36
C SER A 219 12.60 24.31 15.09
N ALA A 220 11.60 23.49 14.77
CA ALA A 220 11.61 22.66 13.56
C ALA A 220 11.60 23.52 12.29
N SER A 221 10.82 24.61 12.28
CA SER A 221 10.82 25.59 11.18
C SER A 221 12.20 26.24 11.04
N SER A 222 12.81 26.65 12.17
CA SER A 222 14.15 27.24 12.16
C SER A 222 15.21 26.26 11.65
N THR A 223 15.15 24.99 12.04
CA THR A 223 16.08 23.96 11.56
C THR A 223 15.87 23.67 10.07
N LEU A 224 14.62 23.66 9.60
CA LEU A 224 14.32 23.51 8.17
C LEU A 224 14.85 24.71 7.36
N ASP A 225 14.63 25.93 7.84
CA ASP A 225 15.14 27.15 7.20
C ASP A 225 16.67 27.16 7.15
N GLU A 226 17.33 26.71 8.23
CA GLU A 226 18.78 26.57 8.27
C GLU A 226 19.28 25.53 7.26
N LEU A 227 18.65 24.36 7.18
CA LEU A 227 18.98 23.33 6.18
C LEU A 227 18.77 23.85 4.75
N LEU A 228 17.67 24.55 4.48
CA LEU A 228 17.40 25.16 3.17
C LEU A 228 18.44 26.22 2.81
N SER A 229 18.90 27.01 3.78
CA SER A 229 19.93 28.04 3.57
C SER A 229 21.30 27.46 3.21
N GLN A 230 21.58 26.23 3.64
CA GLN A 230 22.84 25.54 3.36
C GLN A 230 22.83 24.76 2.03
N LEU A 231 21.65 24.65 1.40
CA LEU A 231 21.45 23.85 0.19
C LEU A 231 22.21 24.45 -1.00
N GLY A 232 23.10 23.65 -1.60
CA GLY A 232 23.93 24.04 -2.73
C GLY A 232 25.32 24.53 -2.35
N ASP A 233 25.48 25.09 -1.15
CA ASP A 233 26.77 25.57 -0.64
C ASP A 233 27.48 24.51 0.21
N ASN A 234 26.83 24.09 1.31
CA ASN A 234 27.41 23.16 2.30
C ASN A 234 26.75 21.78 2.26
N ILE A 235 25.46 21.71 1.93
CA ILE A 235 24.73 20.45 1.80
C ILE A 235 24.23 20.28 0.37
N THR A 236 24.35 19.06 -0.14
CA THR A 236 23.75 18.69 -1.44
C THR A 236 22.27 18.38 -1.26
N LEU A 237 21.49 18.37 -2.35
CA LEU A 237 20.10 17.92 -2.32
C LEU A 237 19.95 16.50 -1.76
N ARG A 238 20.92 15.61 -2.04
CA ARG A 238 21.02 14.29 -1.40
C ARG A 238 21.16 14.42 0.12
N GLY A 239 22.11 15.24 0.59
CA GLY A 239 22.35 15.45 2.02
C GLY A 239 21.13 16.02 2.73
N PHE A 240 20.41 16.94 2.09
CA PHE A 240 19.16 17.48 2.58
C PHE A 240 18.06 16.41 2.72
N ILE A 241 17.85 15.59 1.68
CA ILE A 241 16.84 14.51 1.72
C ILE A 241 17.22 13.46 2.78
N LEU A 242 18.50 13.10 2.89
CA LEU A 242 19.00 12.20 3.92
C LEU A 242 18.76 12.75 5.32
N ALA A 243 18.98 14.06 5.55
CA ALA A 243 18.74 14.70 6.84
C ALA A 243 17.26 14.73 7.23
N LEU A 244 16.34 14.90 6.26
CA LEU A 244 14.90 14.96 6.53
C LEU A 244 14.25 13.58 6.67
N SER A 245 14.63 12.63 5.83
CA SER A 245 13.93 11.34 5.72
C SER A 245 14.69 10.17 6.35
N GLY A 246 15.99 10.34 6.64
CA GLY A 246 16.90 9.25 7.00
C GLY A 246 17.23 8.30 5.84
N ILE A 247 16.69 8.54 4.65
CA ILE A 247 16.87 7.69 3.46
C ILE A 247 17.94 8.28 2.56
N ASP A 248 18.96 7.49 2.23
CA ASP A 248 19.96 7.87 1.24
C ASP A 248 19.46 7.56 -0.18
N ILE A 249 19.01 8.60 -0.88
CA ILE A 249 18.52 8.47 -2.26
C ILE A 249 19.62 8.14 -3.28
N LEU A 250 20.90 8.14 -2.87
CA LEU A 250 21.99 7.87 -3.80
C LEU A 250 21.87 6.49 -4.43
N ASP A 251 21.42 5.48 -3.68
CA ASP A 251 21.30 4.13 -4.24
C ASP A 251 20.19 4.03 -5.29
N SER A 252 19.18 4.90 -5.23
CA SER A 252 18.14 5.02 -6.26
C SER A 252 18.60 5.83 -7.47
N VAL A 253 19.36 6.90 -7.26
CA VAL A 253 19.78 7.84 -8.33
C VAL A 253 21.03 7.34 -9.07
N ARG A 254 21.97 6.71 -8.36
CA ARG A 254 23.28 6.29 -8.88
C ARG A 254 23.16 5.35 -10.09
N PRO A 255 22.31 4.31 -10.11
CA PRO A 255 22.18 3.43 -11.29
C PRO A 255 21.78 4.19 -12.55
N GLN A 256 20.90 5.19 -12.41
CA GLN A 256 20.46 6.02 -13.54
C GLN A 256 21.60 6.92 -14.05
N LEU A 257 22.34 7.54 -13.13
CA LEU A 257 23.49 8.38 -13.48
C LEU A 257 24.62 7.57 -14.11
N ILE A 258 24.93 6.37 -13.59
CA ILE A 258 26.00 5.50 -14.14
C ILE A 258 25.73 5.23 -15.62
N ARG A 259 24.51 4.88 -16.01
CA ARG A 259 24.16 4.57 -17.39
C ARG A 259 24.44 5.74 -18.34
N ILE A 260 24.02 6.95 -17.94
CA ILE A 260 24.17 8.17 -18.76
C ILE A 260 25.64 8.61 -18.79
N CYS A 261 26.29 8.62 -17.63
CA CYS A 261 27.69 9.00 -17.50
C CYS A 261 28.61 8.00 -18.21
N ALA A 262 28.31 6.70 -18.19
CA ALA A 262 29.08 5.70 -18.93
C ALA A 262 29.01 5.97 -20.43
N SER A 263 27.82 6.16 -21.01
CA SER A 263 27.70 6.48 -22.44
C SER A 263 28.36 7.81 -22.82
N ALA A 264 28.45 8.77 -21.89
CA ALA A 264 29.10 10.05 -22.13
C ALA A 264 30.62 10.04 -21.88
N LEU A 265 31.14 9.31 -20.91
CA LEU A 265 32.55 9.41 -20.49
C LEU A 265 33.44 8.32 -21.10
N ASP A 266 32.89 7.48 -21.95
CA ASP A 266 33.56 6.32 -22.51
C ASP A 266 34.54 6.64 -23.67
N GLU A 267 34.90 7.91 -23.87
CA GLU A 267 35.94 8.38 -24.83
C GLU A 267 35.85 7.81 -26.27
N GLY A 268 34.70 7.27 -26.67
CA GLY A 268 34.49 6.66 -27.98
C GLY A 268 34.79 5.16 -28.07
N VAL A 269 34.89 4.45 -26.95
CA VAL A 269 35.23 3.02 -26.90
C VAL A 269 34.02 2.11 -27.20
N THR A 270 32.81 2.50 -26.77
CA THR A 270 31.56 1.79 -26.98
C THR A 270 30.85 2.27 -28.23
N SER A 271 30.10 1.38 -28.87
CA SER A 271 29.30 1.70 -30.05
C SER A 271 28.01 2.47 -29.72
N TRP A 272 27.68 2.63 -28.43
CA TRP A 272 26.47 3.30 -27.97
C TRP A 272 26.78 4.73 -27.52
N HIS A 273 26.47 5.69 -28.37
CA HIS A 273 26.67 7.11 -28.08
C HIS A 273 25.36 7.79 -27.72
N LEU A 274 25.43 8.70 -26.74
CA LEU A 274 24.33 9.61 -26.45
C LEU A 274 24.10 10.54 -27.66
N PRO A 275 22.92 10.51 -28.32
CA PRO A 275 22.64 11.31 -29.51
C PRO A 275 22.81 12.81 -29.25
N ASP A 276 23.30 13.55 -30.25
CA ASP A 276 23.43 15.02 -30.24
C ASP A 276 24.25 15.62 -29.08
N ARG A 277 24.97 14.80 -28.30
CA ARG A 277 25.79 15.24 -27.16
C ARG A 277 26.82 16.30 -27.54
N SER A 278 27.45 16.17 -28.72
CA SER A 278 28.46 17.12 -29.19
C SER A 278 27.89 18.53 -29.43
N GLN A 279 26.59 18.64 -29.68
CA GLN A 279 25.89 19.92 -29.92
C GLN A 279 25.18 20.42 -28.65
N LEU A 280 24.52 19.53 -27.90
CA LEU A 280 23.64 19.87 -26.78
C LEU A 280 24.32 19.79 -25.40
N GLY A 281 25.50 19.15 -25.30
CA GLY A 281 26.12 18.83 -24.02
C GLY A 281 25.40 17.68 -23.28
N LEU A 282 25.91 17.32 -22.10
CA LEU A 282 25.46 16.12 -21.37
C LEU A 282 23.98 16.19 -20.96
N TYR A 283 23.58 17.29 -20.31
CA TYR A 283 22.25 17.41 -19.71
C TYR A 283 21.14 17.50 -20.77
N ALA A 284 21.30 18.37 -21.78
CA ALA A 284 20.27 18.55 -22.79
C ALA A 284 20.15 17.34 -23.74
N ALA A 285 21.25 16.65 -24.04
CA ALA A 285 21.21 15.37 -24.77
C ALA A 285 20.53 14.27 -23.97
N TRP A 286 20.80 14.17 -22.66
CA TRP A 286 20.09 13.26 -21.78
C TRP A 286 18.58 13.55 -21.77
N ARG A 287 18.17 14.81 -21.56
CA ARG A 287 16.75 15.20 -21.52
C ARG A 287 16.04 14.91 -22.84
N ALA A 288 16.71 15.09 -23.98
CA ALA A 288 16.16 14.71 -25.29
C ALA A 288 15.98 13.19 -25.42
N THR A 289 16.88 12.41 -24.81
CA THR A 289 16.87 10.94 -24.89
C THR A 289 15.90 10.31 -23.89
N VAL A 290 15.69 10.93 -22.72
CA VAL A 290 14.84 10.38 -21.66
C VAL A 290 13.40 10.18 -22.14
N ALA A 291 12.91 11.02 -23.07
CA ALA A 291 11.61 10.89 -23.72
C ALA A 291 11.36 9.52 -24.40
N TYR A 292 12.44 8.81 -24.75
CA TYR A 292 12.41 7.49 -25.38
C TYR A 292 12.79 6.36 -24.42
N ASP A 293 13.02 6.66 -23.14
CA ASP A 293 13.40 5.70 -22.12
C ASP A 293 12.18 5.17 -21.38
N ALA A 294 12.03 3.85 -21.34
CA ALA A 294 10.94 3.20 -20.62
C ALA A 294 11.20 3.10 -19.11
N ASN A 295 12.46 3.25 -18.65
CA ASN A 295 12.81 3.05 -17.24
C ASN A 295 12.05 3.95 -16.26
N PRO A 296 11.89 5.27 -16.49
CA PRO A 296 11.12 6.12 -15.58
C PRO A 296 9.66 5.67 -15.42
N PHE A 297 9.05 5.18 -16.50
CA PHE A 297 7.71 4.58 -16.45
C PHE A 297 7.69 3.27 -15.64
N LEU A 298 8.68 2.39 -15.84
CA LEU A 298 8.81 1.12 -15.10
C LEU A 298 9.12 1.30 -13.61
N HIS A 299 9.67 2.45 -13.23
CA HIS A 299 9.94 2.84 -11.84
C HIS A 299 8.81 3.67 -11.21
N GLU A 300 7.62 3.71 -11.82
CA GLU A 300 6.45 4.42 -11.30
C GLU A 300 6.69 5.93 -11.05
N LEU A 301 7.42 6.60 -11.96
CA LEU A 301 7.63 8.05 -11.91
C LEU A 301 6.70 8.77 -12.92
N PRO A 302 5.36 8.82 -12.73
CA PRO A 302 4.40 9.14 -13.79
C PRO A 302 4.59 10.50 -14.47
N ASP A 303 5.12 11.51 -13.76
CA ASP A 303 5.30 12.87 -14.29
C ASP A 303 6.70 13.15 -14.84
N TRP A 304 7.53 12.13 -15.05
CA TRP A 304 8.92 12.28 -15.52
C TRP A 304 9.05 13.05 -16.84
N GLN A 305 8.02 13.03 -17.69
CA GLN A 305 7.98 13.73 -18.98
C GLN A 305 7.82 15.25 -18.85
N GLN A 306 7.52 15.75 -17.65
CA GLN A 306 7.38 17.19 -17.38
C GLN A 306 8.70 17.85 -16.94
N ILE A 307 9.80 17.09 -16.87
CA ILE A 307 11.17 17.52 -16.48
C ILE A 307 11.98 17.91 -17.72
#